data_AF-A0A671DVX5-F1
#
_entry.id   AF-A0A671DVX5-F1
#
_cell.length_a   1.000
_cell.length_b   1.000
_cell.length_c   1.000
_cell.angle_alpha   90.00
_cell.angle_beta   90.00
_cell.angle_gamma   90.00
#
_symmetry.space_group_name_H-M   'P 1'
#
loop_
_entity.id
_entity.type
_entity.pdbx_description
1 polymer ?
#
loop_
_entity_poly.entity_id
_entity_poly.type
_entity_poly.pdbx_seq_one_letter_code
_entity_poly.pdbx_strand_id
1 'polypeptide(L)' 'MAAPSGGVNCEEFAEFQLKWMQSELNVEEVVKDRSLKVFNERCRIHFKPPKKE' A
#
# COMPACT_ATOMS: atom_id res chain seq x y z
N MET A 1 -34.54 22.68 -16.74
CA MET A 1 -33.41 22.29 -15.89
C MET A 1 -33.86 21.10 -15.05
N ALA A 2 -33.66 19.88 -15.51
CA ALA A 2 -33.99 18.70 -14.71
C ALA A 2 -32.89 18.53 -13.65
N ALA A 3 -33.28 18.50 -12.38
CA ALA A 3 -32.37 18.17 -11.29
C ALA A 3 -31.87 16.73 -11.49
N PRO A 4 -30.57 16.44 -11.30
CA PRO A 4 -30.11 15.07 -11.30
C PRO A 4 -30.62 14.43 -10.00
N SER A 5 -31.74 13.73 -10.11
CA SER A 5 -32.22 12.76 -9.14
C SER A 5 -31.32 11.51 -9.20
N GLY A 6 -30.05 11.69 -8.85
CA GLY A 6 -29.09 10.62 -8.64
C GLY A 6 -28.72 10.64 -7.18
N GLY A 7 -29.53 9.97 -6.35
CA GLY A 7 -29.13 9.68 -4.98
C GLY A 7 -27.86 8.83 -5.05
N VAL A 8 -26.75 9.34 -4.53
CA VAL A 8 -25.59 8.50 -4.23
C VAL A 8 -26.06 7.46 -3.23
N ASN A 9 -26.25 6.22 -3.68
CA ASN A 9 -26.66 5.13 -2.80
C ASN A 9 -25.55 4.92 -1.78
N CYS A 10 -25.89 4.90 -0.49
CA CYS A 10 -24.93 4.72 0.61
C CYS A 10 -24.06 3.47 0.44
N GLU A 11 -24.56 2.46 -0.27
CA GLU A 11 -23.87 1.21 -0.61
C GLU A 11 -22.64 1.46 -1.50
N GLU A 12 -22.76 2.31 -2.52
CA GLU A 12 -21.66 2.60 -3.47
C GLU A 12 -20.56 3.43 -2.80
N PHE A 13 -20.93 4.36 -1.90
CA PHE A 13 -19.98 5.10 -1.07
C PHE A 13 -19.23 4.17 -0.10
N ALA A 14 -19.93 3.23 0.55
CA ALA A 14 -19.28 2.27 1.45
C ALA A 14 -18.30 1.35 0.72
N GLU A 15 -18.66 0.85 -0.46
CA GLU A 15 -17.77 0.04 -1.30
C GLU A 15 -16.54 0.82 -1.78
N PHE A 16 -16.72 2.09 -2.17
CA PHE A 16 -15.62 2.96 -2.56
C PHE A 16 -14.69 3.17 -1.36
N GLN A 17 -15.22 3.56 -0.20
CA GLN A 17 -14.44 3.76 1.02
C GLN A 17 -13.66 2.50 1.45
N LEU A 18 -14.26 1.31 1.35
CA LEU A 18 -13.58 0.04 1.60
C LEU A 18 -12.41 -0.19 0.61
N LYS A 19 -12.63 0.07 -0.68
CA LYS A 19 -11.55 -0.01 -1.69
C LYS A 19 -10.44 1.00 -1.42
N TRP A 20 -10.74 2.22 -0.96
CA TRP A 20 -9.74 3.21 -0.57
C TRP A 20 -8.91 2.76 0.62
N MET A 21 -9.57 2.31 1.69
CA MET A 21 -8.87 1.78 2.87
C MET A 21 -8.02 0.56 2.53
N GLN A 22 -8.45 -0.28 1.57
CA GLN A 22 -7.67 -1.41 1.09
C GLN A 22 -6.52 -0.99 0.15
N SER A 23 -6.67 0.14 -0.54
CA SER A 23 -5.64 0.72 -1.41
C SER A 23 -4.63 1.59 -0.66
N GLU A 24 -4.91 1.97 0.59
CA GLU A 24 -3.90 2.55 1.47
C GLU A 24 -2.81 1.51 1.66
N LEU A 25 -1.64 1.76 1.03
CA LEU A 25 -0.51 0.85 1.04
C LEU A 25 -0.15 0.54 2.50
N ASN A 26 -0.15 -0.74 2.87
CA ASN A 26 0.13 -1.14 4.24
C ASN A 26 1.50 -0.60 4.66
N VAL A 27 1.60 -0.05 5.87
CA VAL A 27 2.85 0.57 6.38
C VAL A 27 4.01 -0.42 6.29
N GLU A 28 3.76 -1.70 6.55
CA GLU A 28 4.76 -2.77 6.41
C GLU A 28 5.30 -2.90 4.99
N GLU A 29 4.46 -2.76 3.96
CA GLU A 29 4.87 -2.85 2.56
C GLU A 29 5.73 -1.64 2.16
N VAL A 30 5.32 -0.43 2.56
CA VAL A 30 6.10 0.80 2.34
C VAL A 30 7.47 0.71 3.02
N VAL A 31 7.49 0.25 4.28
CA VAL A 31 8.73 0.09 5.05
C VAL A 31 9.61 -0.97 4.39
N LYS A 32 9.04 -2.10 3.95
CA LYS A 32 9.78 -3.17 3.27
C LYS A 32 10.40 -2.69 1.96
N ASP A 33 9.64 -2.01 1.10
CA ASP A 33 10.13 -1.50 -0.19
C ASP A 33 11.29 -0.51 0.02
N ARG A 34 11.07 0.52 0.85
CA ARG A 34 12.11 1.52 1.15
C ARG A 34 13.33 0.92 1.82
N SER A 35 13.13 0.01 2.77
CA SER A 35 14.24 -0.64 3.49
C SER A 35 15.04 -1.56 2.57
N LEU A 36 14.37 -2.32 1.70
CA LEU A 36 15.02 -3.21 0.76
C LEU A 36 15.84 -2.43 -0.28
N LYS A 37 15.34 -1.29 -0.75
CA LYS A 37 16.07 -0.41 -1.65
C LYS A 37 17.36 0.10 -0.99
N VAL A 38 17.26 0.67 0.20
CA VAL A 38 18.42 1.15 0.96
C VAL A 38 19.41 0.02 1.27
N PHE A 39 18.91 -1.16 1.62
CA PHE A 39 19.74 -2.34 1.86
C PHE A 39 20.52 -2.75 0.61
N ASN A 40 19.86 -2.80 -0.56
CA ASN A 40 20.52 -3.17 -1.81
C ASN A 40 21.55 -2.12 -2.25
N GLU A 41 21.25 -0.84 -2.10
CA GLU A 41 22.13 0.25 -2.52
C GLU A 41 23.34 0.44 -1.60
N ARG A 42 23.17 0.28 -0.28
CA ARG A 42 24.20 0.64 0.71
C ARG A 42 24.83 -0.55 1.44
N CYS A 43 24.04 -1.59 1.72
CA CYS A 43 24.44 -2.65 2.64
C CYS A 43 24.82 -3.96 1.94
N ARG A 44 24.36 -4.18 0.70
CA ARG A 44 24.50 -5.46 -0.02
C ARG A 44 25.95 -5.91 -0.17
N ILE A 45 26.87 -4.98 -0.42
CA ILE A 45 28.30 -5.26 -0.63
C ILE A 45 29.01 -5.72 0.65
N HIS A 46 28.49 -5.35 1.82
CA HIS A 46 29.05 -5.70 3.13
C HIS A 46 28.33 -6.89 3.78
N PHE A 47 27.15 -7.23 3.29
CA PHE A 47 26.34 -8.31 3.83
C PHE A 47 26.96 -9.68 3.50
N LYS A 48 27.58 -10.31 4.50
CA LYS A 48 27.90 -11.74 4.48
C LYS A 48 26.74 -12.52 5.12
N PRO A 49 25.96 -13.27 4.32
CA PRO A 49 24.88 -14.06 4.89
C PRO A 49 25.44 -15.04 5.93
N PRO A 50 24.78 -15.18 7.09
CA PRO A 50 25.14 -16.23 8.04
C PRO A 50 24.99 -17.58 7.35
N LYS A 51 25.92 -18.50 7.61
CA LYS A 51 25.75 -19.89 7.20
C LYS A 51 24.49 -20.39 7.91
N LYS A 52 23.50 -20.83 7.13
CA LYS A 52 22.36 -21.55 7.69
C LYS A 52 22.94 -22.85 8.27
N GLU A 53 22.79 -23.04 9.58
CA GLU A 53 23.10 -24.30 10.26
C GLU A 53 22.18 -25.42 9.76
#